data_AF-A0A445JWQ0-F1
#
_entry.id   AF-A0A445JWQ0-F1
#
_cell.length_a   1.000
_cell.length_b   1.000
_cell.length_c   1.000
_cell.angle_alpha   90.00
_cell.angle_beta   90.00
_cell.angle_gamma   90.00
#
_symmetry.space_group_name_H-M   'P 1'
#
loop_
_entity.id
_entity.type
_entity.pdbx_description
1 polymer ?
#
loop_
_entity_poly.entity_id
_entity_poly.type
_entity_poly.pdbx_seq_one_letter_code
_entity_poly.pdbx_strand_id
1 'polypeptide(L)'
;MKHNGDKGNFLFWDATCIKLFGKTTAECQDELIAAGDDIKVFPPCVDEILSKTWAVRFKFRSQLHQSSVLDVNKEPHHIQTLTATLGLKVITN
;
A
#
# COMPACT_ATOMS: atom_id res chain seq x y z
N MET A 1 9.87 3.50 -13.71
CA MET A 1 10.12 4.03 -12.35
C MET A 1 11.44 3.48 -11.84
N LYS A 2 12.34 4.34 -11.35
CA LYS A 2 13.53 3.91 -10.59
C LYS A 2 13.03 3.31 -9.27
N HIS A 3 13.17 2.01 -9.09
CA HIS A 3 13.16 1.43 -7.75
C HIS A 3 14.43 1.92 -7.08
N ASN A 4 14.36 3.07 -6.42
CA ASN A 4 15.50 3.68 -5.76
C ASN A 4 15.71 3.01 -4.39
N GLY A 5 15.73 1.67 -4.34
CA GLY A 5 15.88 0.84 -3.13
C GLY A 5 14.77 0.94 -2.07
N ASP A 6 14.15 2.11 -1.93
CA ASP A 6 13.46 2.57 -0.73
C ASP A 6 11.97 2.82 -0.95
N LYS A 7 11.55 3.08 -2.21
CA LYS A 7 10.19 3.49 -2.55
C LYS A 7 9.75 2.86 -3.87
N GLY A 8 8.49 2.47 -3.95
CA GLY A 8 7.87 1.91 -5.14
C GLY A 8 6.38 2.25 -5.19
N ASN A 9 5.81 2.27 -6.39
CA ASN A 9 4.38 2.48 -6.57
C ASN A 9 3.67 1.13 -6.62
N PHE A 10 2.63 1.01 -5.80
CA PHE A 10 1.85 -0.21 -5.64
C PHE A 10 0.40 0.07 -6.01
N LEU A 11 -0.14 -0.76 -6.90
CA LEU A 11 -1.56 -0.75 -7.22
C LEU A 11 -2.28 -1.70 -6.28
N PHE A 12 -3.27 -1.18 -5.58
CA PHE A 12 -4.21 -1.95 -4.77
C PHE A 12 -5.49 -2.20 -5.58
N TRP A 13 -6.00 -3.43 -5.50
CA TRP A 13 -7.29 -3.82 -6.04
C TRP A 13 -8.36 -3.79 -4.94
N ASP A 14 -9.63 -3.80 -5.31
CA ASP A 14 -10.77 -3.79 -4.37
C ASP A 14 -10.65 -4.83 -3.26
N ALA A 15 -10.31 -6.09 -3.58
CA ALA A 15 -10.18 -7.13 -2.58
C ALA A 15 -9.11 -6.80 -1.51
N THR A 16 -8.00 -6.20 -1.93
CA THR A 16 -6.96 -5.72 -1.01
C THR A 16 -7.38 -4.46 -0.27
N CYS A 17 -8.10 -3.52 -0.90
CA CYS A 17 -8.65 -2.35 -0.23
C CYS A 17 -9.66 -2.73 0.85
N ILE A 18 -10.56 -3.67 0.57
CA ILE A 18 -11.54 -4.19 1.55
C ILE A 18 -10.80 -4.85 2.72
N LYS A 19 -9.75 -5.62 2.44
CA LYS A 19 -8.92 -6.22 3.51
C LYS A 19 -8.17 -5.16 4.34
N LEU A 20 -7.83 -4.02 3.77
CA LEU A 20 -7.11 -2.93 4.44
C LEU A 20 -8.03 -1.99 5.22
N PHE A 21 -9.16 -1.59 4.65
CA PHE A 21 -9.98 -0.50 5.18
C PHE A 21 -11.40 -0.97 5.55
N GLY A 22 -11.75 -2.22 5.23
CA GLY A 22 -13.14 -2.68 5.28
C GLY A 22 -14.04 -2.04 4.21
N LYS A 23 -13.45 -1.31 3.25
CA LYS A 23 -14.16 -0.55 2.21
C LYS A 23 -13.67 -0.92 0.81
N THR A 24 -14.57 -0.86 -0.14
CA THR A 24 -14.29 -0.97 -1.58
C THR A 24 -13.53 0.27 -2.08
N THR A 25 -12.89 0.17 -3.25
CA THR A 25 -12.24 1.34 -3.87
C THR A 25 -13.27 2.41 -4.23
N ALA A 26 -14.48 2.00 -4.62
CA ALA A 26 -15.59 2.92 -4.91
C ALA A 26 -15.98 3.74 -3.67
N GLU A 27 -16.17 3.10 -2.51
CA GLU A 27 -16.48 3.82 -1.26
C GLU A 27 -15.36 4.78 -0.86
N CYS A 28 -14.09 4.37 -0.99
CA CYS A 28 -12.96 5.27 -0.76
C CYS A 28 -12.94 6.45 -1.74
N GLN A 29 -13.33 6.22 -3.00
CA GLN A 29 -13.42 7.24 -4.03
C GLN A 29 -14.59 8.21 -3.76
N ASP A 30 -15.74 7.71 -3.32
CA ASP A 30 -16.88 8.54 -2.94
C ASP A 30 -16.54 9.41 -1.74
N GLU A 31 -15.79 8.89 -0.75
CA GLU A 31 -15.27 9.67 0.38
C GLU A 31 -14.29 10.76 -0.07
N LEU A 32 -13.41 10.46 -1.03
CA LEU A 32 -12.51 11.43 -1.67
C LEU A 32 -13.30 12.55 -2.37
N ILE A 33 -14.32 12.18 -3.15
CA ILE A 33 -15.14 13.14 -3.90
C ILE A 33 -15.97 14.00 -2.94
N ALA A 34 -16.53 13.39 -1.88
CA ALA A 34 -17.32 14.08 -0.88
C ALA A 34 -16.49 15.05 -0.02
N ALA A 35 -15.21 14.74 0.23
CA ALA A 35 -14.28 15.64 0.92
C ALA A 35 -14.02 16.94 0.14
N GLY A 36 -14.26 16.95 -1.18
CA GLY A 36 -14.13 18.13 -2.04
C GLY A 36 -12.68 18.57 -2.26
N ASP A 37 -12.51 19.79 -2.78
CA ASP A 37 -11.22 20.39 -3.16
C ASP A 37 -10.38 20.88 -1.97
N ASP A 38 -10.72 20.50 -0.74
CA ASP A 38 -9.92 20.81 0.44
C ASP A 38 -8.69 19.89 0.47
N ILE A 39 -7.74 20.16 -0.45
CA ILE A 39 -6.46 19.47 -0.72
C ILE A 39 -5.64 19.21 0.56
N LYS A 40 -5.98 19.84 1.67
CA LYS A 40 -5.32 19.71 2.97
C LYS A 40 -5.77 18.49 3.77
N VAL A 41 -6.88 17.84 3.43
CA VAL A 41 -7.42 16.72 4.20
C VAL A 41 -7.42 15.48 3.33
N PHE A 42 -6.45 14.60 3.56
CA PHE A 42 -6.55 13.25 3.03
C PHE A 42 -7.80 12.59 3.63
N PRO A 43 -8.51 11.75 2.87
CA PRO A 43 -9.65 11.03 3.43
C PRO A 43 -9.19 10.14 4.59
N PRO A 44 -10.05 9.89 5.58
CA PRO A 44 -9.74 9.04 6.73
C PRO A 44 -9.18 7.65 6.33
N CYS A 45 -9.63 7.11 5.19
CA CYS A 45 -9.12 5.83 4.68
C CYS A 45 -7.65 5.89 4.29
N VAL A 46 -7.16 7.04 3.82
CA VAL A 46 -5.74 7.27 3.50
C VAL A 46 -4.94 7.53 4.78
N ASP A 47 -5.50 8.26 5.74
CA ASP A 47 -4.88 8.45 7.06
C ASP A 47 -4.64 7.12 7.77
N GLU A 48 -5.53 6.14 7.59
CA GLU A 48 -5.32 4.78 8.10
C GLU A 48 -4.14 4.04 7.47
N ILE A 49 -3.69 4.44 6.28
CA ILE A 49 -2.45 3.96 5.63
C ILE A 49 -1.24 4.67 6.23
N LEU A 50 -1.38 5.98 6.44
CA LEU A 50 -0.30 6.83 6.93
C LEU A 50 0.19 6.30 8.29
N SER A 51 1.50 6.17 8.42
CA SER A 51 2.19 5.68 9.63
C SER A 51 2.01 4.20 9.99
N LYS A 52 1.37 3.37 9.15
CA LYS A 52 1.32 1.91 9.37
C LYS A 52 2.39 1.17 8.56
N THR A 53 2.95 0.13 9.16
CA THR A 53 3.85 -0.81 8.47
C THR A 53 3.07 -2.07 8.14
N TRP A 54 3.11 -2.50 6.88
CA TRP A 54 2.41 -3.69 6.41
C TRP A 54 3.35 -4.63 5.66
N ALA A 55 3.02 -5.92 5.73
CA ALA A 55 3.58 -6.93 4.86
C ALA A 55 2.70 -7.04 3.61
N VAL A 56 3.31 -6.85 2.42
CA VAL A 56 2.59 -6.93 1.14
C VAL A 56 3.20 -8.00 0.25
N ARG A 57 2.33 -8.84 -0.33
CA ARG A 57 2.70 -9.74 -1.43
C ARG A 57 2.30 -9.04 -2.72
N PHE A 58 3.23 -8.81 -3.63
CA PHE A 58 2.96 -8.12 -4.88
C PHE A 58 3.58 -8.84 -6.08
N LYS A 59 3.08 -8.54 -7.27
CA LYS A 59 3.65 -8.97 -8.54
C LYS A 59 4.07 -7.75 -9.34
N PHE A 60 5.37 -7.68 -9.66
CA PHE A 60 5.90 -6.67 -10.55
C PHE A 60 5.69 -7.09 -12.01
N ARG A 61 5.16 -6.18 -12.84
CA ARG A 61 5.06 -6.32 -14.29
C ARG A 61 5.96 -5.27 -14.94
N SER A 62 7.07 -5.72 -15.50
CA SER A 62 8.06 -4.84 -16.14
C SER A 62 7.48 -4.06 -17.33
N GLN A 63 6.65 -4.70 -18.15
CA GLN A 63 6.01 -4.07 -19.33
C GLN A 63 5.16 -2.85 -18.96
N LEU A 64 4.46 -2.90 -17.83
CA LEU A 64 3.62 -1.81 -17.33
C LEU A 64 4.35 -0.94 -16.29
N HIS A 65 5.59 -1.28 -15.95
CA HIS A 65 6.36 -0.68 -14.86
C HIS A 65 5.56 -0.57 -13.55
N GLN A 66 4.75 -1.60 -13.25
CA GLN A 66 3.74 -1.54 -12.20
C GLN A 66 3.84 -2.74 -11.26
N SER A 67 3.73 -2.48 -9.95
CA SER A 67 3.61 -3.50 -8.92
C SER A 67 2.16 -3.63 -8.49
N SER A 68 1.53 -4.77 -8.75
CA SER A 68 0.16 -5.06 -8.32
C SER A 68 0.17 -5.84 -7.02
N VAL A 69 -0.50 -5.33 -5.98
CA VAL A 69 -0.63 -6.02 -4.69
C VAL A 69 -1.59 -7.20 -4.84
N LEU A 70 -1.17 -8.36 -4.37
CA LEU A 70 -1.94 -9.60 -4.39
C LEU A 70 -2.52 -9.93 -3.02
N ASP A 71 -1.81 -9.55 -1.95
CA ASP A 71 -2.27 -9.76 -0.59
C ASP A 71 -1.57 -8.80 0.39
N VAL A 72 -2.22 -8.55 1.52
CA VAL A 72 -1.76 -7.65 2.58
C VAL A 72 -1.90 -8.33 3.94
N ASN A 73 -0.96 -8.07 4.84
CA ASN A 73 -1.01 -8.54 6.21
C ASN A 73 -0.53 -7.43 7.18
N LYS A 74 -1.27 -7.26 8.27
CA LYS A 74 -1.03 -6.27 9.32
C LYS A 74 -0.48 -6.88 10.61
N GLU A 75 -0.40 -8.21 10.67
CA GLU A 75 -0.01 -8.93 11.87
C GLU A 75 1.47 -8.65 12.22
N PRO A 76 1.75 -8.11 13.42
CA PRO A 76 3.10 -7.71 13.81
C PRO A 76 4.12 -8.86 13.70
N HIS A 77 3.73 -10.09 14.03
CA HIS A 77 4.60 -11.26 13.95
C HIS A 77 5.07 -11.53 12.50
N HIS A 78 4.16 -11.43 11.53
CA HIS A 78 4.49 -11.60 10.12
C HIS A 78 5.41 -10.48 9.61
N ILE A 79 5.16 -9.24 10.02
CA ILE A 79 6.01 -8.09 9.68
C ILE A 79 7.41 -8.28 10.25
N GLN A 80 7.52 -8.59 11.55
CA GLN A 80 8.80 -8.82 12.22
C GLN A 80 9.58 -9.98 11.58
N THR A 81 8.90 -11.08 11.29
CA THR A 81 9.50 -12.25 10.64
C THR A 81 10.01 -11.88 9.24
N LEU A 82 9.22 -11.15 8.44
CA LEU A 82 9.65 -10.69 7.12
C LEU A 82 10.82 -9.71 7.20
N THR A 83 10.79 -8.77 8.14
CA THR A 83 11.89 -7.83 8.37
C THR A 83 13.17 -8.55 8.78
N ALA A 84 13.09 -9.55 9.67
CA ALA A 84 14.23 -10.34 10.10
C ALA A 84 14.76 -11.25 8.97
N THR A 85 13.87 -11.87 8.19
CA THR A 85 14.21 -12.85 7.15
C THR A 85 14.77 -12.19 5.90
N LEU A 86 14.14 -11.10 5.43
CA LEU A 86 14.59 -10.36 4.26
C LEU A 86 15.77 -9.43 4.61
N GLY A 87 15.96 -9.16 5.91
CA GLY A 87 16.80 -8.08 6.40
C GLY A 87 16.27 -6.73 5.90
N LEU A 88 16.70 -5.64 6.52
CA LEU A 88 16.73 -4.36 5.81
C LEU A 88 17.75 -4.47 4.65
N LYS A 89 17.44 -5.22 3.59
CA LYS A 89 18.00 -4.96 2.27
C LYS A 89 17.32 -3.70 1.74
N VAL A 90 17.64 -2.58 2.38
CA VAL A 90 17.76 -1.31 1.68
C VAL A 90 18.81 -1.60 0.61
N ILE A 91 18.36 -1.94 -0.60
CA ILE A 91 19.25 -2.10 -1.75
C ILE A 91 19.63 -0.67 -2.14
N THR A 92 20.61 -0.11 -1.43
CA THR A 92 21.36 1.06 -1.88
C THR A 92 22.31 0.60 -2.98
N ASN A 93 22.03 1.00 -4.21
CA ASN A 93 23.01 1.09 -5.29
C ASN A 93 22.64 2.25 -6.21
#